data_AF-A0A382R0I0-F1
#
_entry.id   AF-A0A382R0I0-F1
#
_cell.length_a   1.000
_cell.length_b   1.000
_cell.length_c   1.000
_cell.angle_alpha   90.00
_cell.angle_beta   90.00
_cell.angle_gamma   90.00
#
_symmetry.space_group_name_H-M   'P 1'
#
loop_
_entity.id
_entity.type
_entity.pdbx_description
1 polymer ?
#
loop_
_entity_poly.entity_id
_entity_poly.type
_entity_poly.pdbx_seq_one_letter_code
_entity_poly.pdbx_strand_id
1 'polypeptide(L)'
;MGPLASAEGWNVPFDSPFYPPLPAKYEQVLFHLVFFSCDPAATRDLLPDPLEPSPDGRCVAMGISVPKCSAYGAFEEAALQLSCRFGDQIGWYCSHVWHNGPAGISAGREVYGTPKFL
;
A
#
# COMPACT_ATOMS: atom_id res chain seq x y z
N MET A 1 8.65 22.97 -29.19
CA MET A 1 8.04 21.84 -28.44
C MET A 1 7.06 22.45 -27.46
N GLY A 2 5.76 22.18 -27.62
CA GLY A 2 4.76 22.65 -26.66
C GLY A 2 4.96 21.97 -25.30
N PRO A 3 4.38 22.51 -24.22
CA PRO A 3 4.38 21.80 -22.94
C PRO A 3 3.68 20.45 -23.12
N LEU A 4 4.28 19.41 -22.55
CA LEU A 4 3.68 18.08 -22.51
C LEU A 4 2.35 18.14 -21.74
N ALA A 5 1.34 17.39 -22.18
CA ALA A 5 0.08 17.27 -21.46
C ALA A 5 0.35 16.64 -20.08
N SER A 6 -0.46 16.95 -19.06
CA SER A 6 -0.22 16.49 -17.67
C SER A 6 -0.23 14.97 -17.48
N ALA A 7 -0.62 14.19 -18.49
CA ALA A 7 -0.62 12.73 -18.49
C ALA A 7 0.54 12.11 -19.30
N GLU A 8 1.28 12.90 -20.09
CA GLU A 8 2.46 12.39 -20.81
C GLU A 8 3.56 12.05 -19.81
N GLY A 9 4.08 10.82 -19.88
CA GLY A 9 5.10 10.33 -18.95
C GLY A 9 4.58 9.91 -17.57
N TRP A 10 3.29 9.60 -17.43
CA TRP A 10 2.68 9.15 -16.17
C TRP A 10 3.40 7.93 -15.53
N ASN A 11 3.60 6.88 -16.32
CA ASN A 11 4.46 5.75 -15.99
C ASN A 11 5.00 5.15 -17.30
N VAL A 12 5.73 4.05 -17.20
CA VAL A 12 6.32 3.37 -18.35
C VAL A 12 5.48 2.15 -18.76
N PRO A 13 5.47 1.81 -20.07
CA PRO A 13 6.01 2.56 -21.21
C PRO A 13 5.29 3.90 -21.50
N PHE A 14 6.02 4.87 -22.08
CA PHE A 14 5.56 6.26 -22.27
C PHE A 14 4.24 6.40 -23.04
N ASP A 15 4.05 5.62 -24.11
CA ASP A 15 2.89 5.64 -25.00
C ASP A 15 1.86 4.53 -24.70
N SER A 16 2.14 3.68 -23.71
CA SER A 16 1.25 2.61 -23.27
C SER A 16 1.42 2.36 -21.76
N PRO A 17 0.94 3.28 -20.91
CA PRO A 17 1.13 3.20 -19.46
C PRO A 17 0.66 1.86 -18.88
N PHE A 18 1.47 1.24 -18.02
CA PHE A 18 1.17 -0.08 -17.44
C PHE A 18 -0.06 -0.08 -16.52
N TYR A 19 -0.36 1.08 -15.93
CA TYR A 19 -1.59 1.35 -15.18
C TYR A 19 -2.11 2.76 -15.50
N PRO A 20 -3.43 3.00 -15.46
CA PRO A 20 -3.99 4.32 -15.79
C PRO A 20 -3.67 5.35 -14.70
N PRO A 21 -3.86 6.66 -14.98
CA PRO A 21 -3.82 7.71 -13.96
C PRO A 21 -4.78 7.43 -12.80
N LEU A 22 -4.36 7.80 -11.59
CA LEU A 22 -5.09 7.59 -10.33
C LEU A 22 -5.83 8.89 -9.90
N PRO A 23 -6.85 8.83 -9.02
CA PRO A 23 -7.19 7.76 -8.08
C PRO A 23 -7.91 6.55 -8.69
N ALA A 24 -7.65 5.37 -8.11
CA ALA A 24 -8.45 4.18 -8.37
C ALA A 24 -9.69 4.15 -7.46
N LYS A 25 -10.82 3.72 -8.00
CA LYS A 25 -12.04 3.45 -7.23
C LYS A 25 -12.18 1.96 -7.00
N TYR A 26 -12.24 1.55 -5.73
CA TYR A 26 -12.50 0.17 -5.34
C TYR A 26 -13.96 0.02 -4.90
N GLU A 27 -14.65 -0.99 -5.43
CA GLU A 27 -16.05 -1.25 -5.15
C GLU A 27 -16.23 -2.63 -4.52
N GLN A 28 -17.17 -2.74 -3.59
CA GLN A 28 -17.50 -3.99 -2.89
C GLN A 28 -16.28 -4.63 -2.18
N VAL A 29 -15.43 -3.78 -1.59
CA VAL A 29 -14.23 -4.20 -0.88
C VAL A 29 -14.62 -4.98 0.38
N LEU A 30 -14.04 -6.16 0.54
CA LEU A 30 -14.14 -6.95 1.76
C LEU A 30 -12.81 -6.88 2.52
N PHE A 31 -12.87 -6.55 3.80
CA PHE A 31 -11.72 -6.59 4.70
C PHE A 31 -11.86 -7.70 5.73
N HIS A 32 -10.79 -8.46 5.93
CA HIS A 32 -10.61 -9.36 7.06
C HIS A 32 -9.46 -8.85 7.92
N LEU A 33 -9.74 -8.42 9.15
CA LEU A 33 -8.76 -7.80 10.03
C LEU A 33 -8.55 -8.66 11.27
N VAL A 34 -7.31 -9.06 11.52
CA VAL A 34 -6.89 -9.72 12.75
C VAL A 34 -5.95 -8.77 13.48
N PHE A 35 -6.44 -8.17 14.56
CA PHE A 35 -5.63 -7.35 15.44
C PHE A 35 -4.91 -8.23 16.45
N PHE A 36 -3.64 -7.93 16.68
CA PHE A 36 -2.80 -8.63 17.66
C PHE A 36 -1.74 -7.68 18.21
N SER A 37 -1.02 -8.12 19.23
CA SER A 37 0.08 -7.37 19.84
C SER A 37 1.40 -8.11 19.65
N CYS A 38 2.45 -7.35 19.39
CA CYS A 38 3.83 -7.82 19.35
C CYS A 38 4.67 -7.11 20.43
N ASP A 39 5.83 -7.68 20.73
CA ASP A 39 6.87 -6.96 21.46
C ASP A 39 7.24 -5.67 20.68
N PRO A 40 7.14 -4.47 21.27
CA PRO A 40 7.55 -3.23 20.61
C PRO A 40 9.02 -3.24 20.14
N ALA A 41 9.90 -4.01 20.78
CA ALA A 41 11.26 -4.20 20.30
C ALA A 41 11.31 -4.94 18.96
N ALA A 42 10.44 -5.94 18.76
CA ALA A 42 10.37 -6.68 17.49
C ALA A 42 9.77 -5.84 16.35
N THR A 43 8.86 -4.90 16.65
CA THR A 43 8.30 -4.02 15.61
C THR A 43 9.27 -2.93 15.19
N ARG A 44 10.18 -2.50 16.08
CA ARG A 44 11.21 -1.50 15.78
C ARG A 44 12.08 -1.88 14.58
N ASP A 45 12.46 -3.16 14.45
CA ASP A 45 13.32 -3.65 13.37
C ASP A 45 12.68 -3.51 11.98
N LEU A 46 11.34 -3.43 11.92
CA LEU A 46 10.57 -3.28 10.68
C LEU A 46 10.20 -1.82 10.37
N LEU A 47 10.37 -0.91 11.32
CA LEU A 47 10.02 0.50 11.16
C LEU A 47 11.24 1.28 10.64
N PRO A 48 11.14 2.00 9.51
CA PRO A 48 12.18 2.92 9.08
C PRO A 48 12.22 4.16 9.97
N ASP A 49 13.40 4.76 10.09
CA ASP A 49 13.51 6.06 10.73
C ASP A 49 12.73 7.13 9.94
N PRO A 50 12.06 8.08 10.62
CA PRO A 50 12.03 8.32 12.06
C PRO A 50 10.74 7.79 12.74
N LEU A 51 10.12 6.72 12.23
CA LEU A 51 8.93 6.15 12.84
C LEU A 51 9.30 5.48 14.16
N GLU A 52 8.47 5.64 15.18
CA GLU A 52 8.64 4.99 16.48
C GLU A 52 7.56 3.93 16.70
N PRO A 53 7.88 2.77 17.31
CA PRO A 53 6.89 1.75 17.59
C PRO A 53 5.85 2.25 18.60
N SER A 54 4.59 1.85 18.42
CA SER A 54 3.56 2.13 19.42
C SER A 54 3.89 1.40 20.73
N PRO A 55 3.75 2.06 21.91
CA PRO A 55 4.01 1.41 23.20
C PRO A 55 3.14 0.19 23.50
N ASP A 56 1.95 0.10 22.87
CA ASP A 56 1.01 -1.01 23.02
C ASP A 56 1.29 -2.20 22.07
N GLY A 57 2.32 -2.08 21.21
CA GLY A 57 2.74 -3.13 20.29
C GLY A 57 1.68 -3.52 19.26
N ARG A 58 0.67 -2.69 19.03
CA ARG A 58 -0.50 -3.06 18.22
C ARG A 58 -0.14 -3.27 16.75
N CYS A 59 -0.56 -4.41 16.22
CA CYS A 59 -0.37 -4.83 14.83
C CYS A 59 -1.70 -5.27 14.21
N VAL A 60 -1.75 -5.32 12.88
CA VAL A 60 -2.89 -5.90 12.14
C VAL A 60 -2.39 -6.74 10.98
N ALA A 61 -2.88 -7.97 10.91
CA ALA A 61 -2.83 -8.81 9.72
C ALA A 61 -4.15 -8.61 8.98
N MET A 62 -4.07 -8.17 7.74
CA MET A 62 -5.20 -7.76 6.94
C MET A 62 -5.27 -8.61 5.67
N GLY A 63 -6.46 -9.11 5.35
CA GLY A 63 -6.82 -9.60 4.02
C GLY A 63 -7.83 -8.65 3.38
N ILE A 64 -7.70 -8.42 2.08
CA ILE A 64 -8.57 -7.55 1.29
C ILE A 64 -8.96 -8.29 0.02
N SER A 65 -10.26 -8.38 -0.27
CA SER A 65 -10.75 -8.83 -1.57
C SER A 65 -11.43 -7.65 -2.27
N VAL A 66 -10.97 -7.32 -3.47
CA VAL A 66 -11.49 -6.22 -4.29
C VAL A 66 -12.01 -6.79 -5.60
N PRO A 67 -13.32 -7.10 -5.71
CA PRO A 67 -13.87 -7.70 -6.92
C PRO A 67 -13.97 -6.72 -8.09
N LYS A 68 -13.93 -5.40 -7.84
CA LYS A 68 -13.97 -4.38 -8.88
C LYS A 68 -13.10 -3.18 -8.50
N CYS A 69 -12.09 -2.92 -9.32
CA CYS A 69 -11.25 -1.73 -9.27
C CYS A 69 -11.24 -1.04 -10.64
N SER A 70 -11.41 0.28 -10.67
CA SER A 70 -11.43 1.06 -11.92
C SER A 70 -10.07 1.12 -12.65
N ALA A 71 -8.97 0.77 -11.96
CA ALA A 71 -7.61 0.94 -12.50
C ALA A 71 -6.87 -0.40 -12.75
N TYR A 72 -7.08 -1.41 -11.90
CA TYR A 72 -6.22 -2.61 -11.87
C TYR A 72 -6.97 -3.92 -12.15
N GLY A 73 -8.30 -3.87 -12.28
CA GLY A 73 -9.14 -5.08 -12.29
C GLY A 73 -9.34 -5.67 -10.90
N ALA A 74 -9.99 -6.84 -10.81
CA ALA A 74 -10.21 -7.52 -9.54
C ALA A 74 -8.88 -8.03 -8.96
N PHE A 75 -8.71 -7.95 -7.64
CA PHE A 75 -7.52 -8.46 -6.96
C PHE A 75 -7.79 -8.88 -5.52
N GLU A 76 -6.84 -9.62 -4.96
CA GLU A 76 -6.74 -9.90 -3.53
C GLU A 76 -5.41 -9.38 -3.02
N GLU A 77 -5.42 -8.89 -1.78
CA GLU A 77 -4.27 -8.34 -1.10
C GLU A 77 -4.22 -8.85 0.34
N ALA A 78 -3.03 -9.15 0.84
CA ALA A 78 -2.79 -9.34 2.26
C ALA A 78 -1.71 -8.36 2.73
N ALA A 79 -1.85 -7.81 3.93
CA ALA A 79 -0.91 -6.83 4.45
C ALA A 79 -0.63 -7.04 5.94
N LEU A 80 0.60 -6.69 6.33
CA LEU A 80 1.02 -6.59 7.72
C LEU A 80 1.28 -5.12 8.07
N GLN A 81 0.48 -4.56 8.97
CA GLN A 81 0.67 -3.19 9.45
C GLN A 81 1.01 -3.13 10.94
N LEU A 82 1.92 -2.22 11.26
CA LEU A 82 2.42 -1.99 12.62
C LEU A 82 1.96 -0.60 13.05
N SER A 83 1.35 -0.49 14.24
CA SER A 83 1.05 0.82 14.79
C SER A 83 2.34 1.54 15.16
N CYS A 84 2.45 2.79 14.75
CA CYS A 84 3.64 3.60 14.94
C CYS A 84 3.31 5.08 15.14
N ARG A 85 4.31 5.84 15.58
CA ARG A 85 4.25 7.28 15.78
C ARG A 85 5.23 7.99 14.85
N PHE A 86 4.80 9.11 14.27
CA PHE A 86 5.66 10.07 13.58
C PHE A 86 5.43 11.45 14.19
N GLY A 87 6.34 11.92 15.04
CA GLY A 87 6.10 13.14 15.81
C GLY A 87 4.86 12.97 16.72
N ASP A 88 3.90 13.88 16.67
CA ASP A 88 2.66 13.79 17.45
C ASP A 88 1.58 12.90 16.80
N GLN A 89 1.83 12.36 15.60
CA GLN A 89 0.84 11.62 14.83
C GLN A 89 0.92 10.11 15.09
N ILE A 90 -0.23 9.49 15.35
CA ILE A 90 -0.38 8.04 15.44
C ILE A 90 -0.90 7.52 14.10
N GLY A 91 -0.28 6.46 13.60
CA GLY A 91 -0.66 5.84 12.34
C GLY A 91 -0.29 4.36 12.27
N TRP A 92 -0.27 3.86 11.04
CA TRP A 92 0.06 2.49 10.72
C TRP A 92 1.11 2.47 9.59
N TYR A 93 2.16 1.68 9.78
CA TYR A 93 3.15 1.43 8.76
C TYR A 93 2.91 0.05 8.13
N CYS A 94 2.70 0.01 6.81
CA CYS A 94 2.66 -1.24 6.05
C CYS A 94 4.08 -1.76 5.86
N SER A 95 4.44 -2.83 6.57
CA SER A 95 5.76 -3.45 6.42
C SER A 95 5.84 -4.37 5.20
N HIS A 96 4.75 -5.11 4.93
CA HIS A 96 4.68 -6.11 3.88
C HIS A 96 3.29 -6.13 3.27
N VAL A 97 3.21 -6.25 1.95
CA VAL A 97 1.96 -6.38 1.21
C VAL A 97 2.11 -7.44 0.12
N TRP A 98 1.33 -8.51 0.21
CA TRP A 98 1.18 -9.52 -0.84
C TRP A 98 0.00 -9.14 -1.72
N HIS A 99 0.16 -9.20 -3.04
CA HIS A 99 -0.87 -8.76 -3.97
C HIS A 99 -0.81 -9.58 -5.26
N ASN A 100 -1.96 -10.09 -5.74
CA ASN A 100 -1.98 -11.01 -6.88
C ASN A 100 -2.09 -10.36 -8.27
N GLY A 101 -2.24 -9.03 -8.35
CA GLY A 101 -2.33 -8.28 -9.61
C GLY A 101 -1.09 -7.41 -9.93
N PRO A 102 -0.39 -7.60 -11.07
CA PRO A 102 0.85 -6.88 -11.37
C PRO A 102 0.68 -5.37 -11.57
N ALA A 103 -0.46 -4.92 -12.13
CA ALA A 103 -0.75 -3.48 -12.28
C ALA A 103 -0.92 -2.79 -10.91
N GLY A 104 -1.61 -3.45 -9.98
CA GLY A 104 -1.79 -2.95 -8.61
C GLY A 104 -0.51 -2.98 -7.77
N ILE A 105 0.40 -3.94 -8.04
CA ILE A 105 1.76 -3.94 -7.48
C ILE A 105 2.54 -2.72 -7.98
N SER A 106 2.60 -2.54 -9.30
CA SER A 106 3.42 -1.48 -9.93
C SER A 106 2.94 -0.10 -9.50
N ALA A 107 1.63 0.18 -9.62
CA ALA A 107 1.04 1.44 -9.18
C ALA A 107 1.25 1.69 -7.68
N GLY A 108 1.09 0.65 -6.85
CA GLY A 108 1.32 0.74 -5.41
C GLY A 108 2.76 1.12 -5.06
N ARG A 109 3.74 0.58 -5.78
CA ARG A 109 5.17 0.83 -5.55
C ARG A 109 5.61 2.19 -6.08
N GLU A 110 5.20 2.51 -7.31
CA GLU A 110 5.69 3.69 -8.05
C GLU A 110 5.01 4.99 -7.63
N VAL A 111 3.72 4.95 -7.25
CA VAL A 111 2.97 6.15 -6.84
C VAL A 111 3.02 6.37 -5.34
N TYR A 112 2.85 5.31 -4.55
CA TYR A 112 2.66 5.42 -3.08
C TYR A 112 3.80 4.82 -2.26
N GLY A 113 4.78 4.15 -2.89
CA GLY A 113 5.87 3.49 -2.17
C GLY A 113 5.44 2.28 -1.32
N THR A 114 4.26 1.69 -1.59
CA THR A 114 3.80 0.52 -0.83
C THR A 114 4.68 -0.71 -1.10
N PRO A 115 5.09 -1.48 -0.08
CA PRO A 115 6.02 -2.60 -0.22
C PRO A 115 5.30 -3.85 -0.76
N LYS A 116 4.79 -3.75 -1.99
CA LYS A 116 4.03 -4.81 -2.66
C LYS A 116 4.95 -5.82 -3.35
N PHE A 117 4.64 -7.08 -3.18
CA PHE A 117 5.23 -8.22 -3.89
C PHE A 117 4.15 -9.26 -4.22
N LEU A 118 4.45 -10.15 -5.16
CA LEU A 118 3.54 -11.19 -5.65
C LEU A 118 3.30 -12.26 -4.57
#